data_AF-A0A9W8RAW0-F1
#
_entry.id   AF-A0A9W8RAW0-F1
#
_cell.length_a   1.000
_cell.length_b   1.000
_cell.length_c   1.000
_cell.angle_alpha   90.00
_cell.angle_beta   90.00
_cell.angle_gamma   90.00
#
_symmetry.space_group_name_H-M   'P 1'
#
loop_
_entity.id
_entity.type
_entity.pdbx_description
1 polymer ?
#
loop_
_entity_poly.entity_id
_entity_poly.type
_entity_poly.pdbx_seq_one_letter_code
_entity_poly.pdbx_strand_id
1 'polypeptide(L)'
;MPDDEYDELMDLFLKDTGVLGSRPPNAIISKPSDLTRDEKLLLKDLYLEYVDMPGQDSHVSFSPELYKEFFGEIFKYWVSSHRVNNRPILQDQTPEQTYIVIDASWAESKPQATTDSPCDRAPMPRTKVSRKRRICESISLTMEFNAAEETFTWTWEDDDDEIMKSSRLQRWLPQGVTKNNAILMAIENYDSFERKRITSYNCEQIINAARRRIHKWARAGSSHGDAIDSSDKLGPGCILSLVLASDVYLRTARDAAEIAAEIKKRRSMVAA
;
A
#
# COMPACT_ATOMS: atom_id res chain seq x y z
N MET A 1 -6.85 -12.03 20.17
CA MET A 1 -6.00 -13.17 19.80
C MET A 1 -6.56 -14.40 20.48
N PRO A 2 -6.98 -15.42 19.72
CA PRO A 2 -7.30 -16.76 20.25
C PRO A 2 -6.09 -17.37 20.97
N ASP A 3 -6.34 -18.30 21.90
CA ASP A 3 -5.28 -18.92 22.71
C ASP A 3 -4.25 -19.68 21.84
N ASP A 4 -4.70 -20.34 20.77
CA ASP A 4 -3.83 -21.11 19.85
C ASP A 4 -2.81 -20.22 19.11
N GLU A 5 -3.23 -19.02 18.69
CA GLU A 5 -2.36 -18.03 18.03
C GLU A 5 -1.28 -17.48 18.95
N TYR A 6 -1.60 -17.33 20.25
CA TYR A 6 -0.65 -16.90 21.25
C TYR A 6 0.43 -17.96 21.49
N ASP A 7 0.05 -19.24 21.52
CA ASP A 7 0.98 -20.35 21.69
C ASP A 7 1.93 -20.49 20.50
N GLU A 8 1.43 -20.36 19.26
CA GLU A 8 2.27 -20.33 18.05
C GLU A 8 3.29 -19.19 18.08
N LEU A 9 2.84 -17.99 18.45
CA LEU A 9 3.71 -16.84 18.62
C LEU A 9 4.79 -17.08 19.68
N MET A 10 4.41 -17.57 20.85
CA MET A 10 5.37 -17.83 21.93
C MET A 10 6.36 -18.93 21.55
N ASP A 11 5.91 -19.97 20.85
CA ASP A 11 6.74 -21.05 20.34
C ASP A 11 7.81 -20.53 19.36
N LEU A 12 7.47 -19.59 18.46
CA LEU A 12 8.44 -18.94 17.57
C LEU A 12 9.57 -18.25 18.35
N PHE A 13 9.24 -17.45 19.37
CA PHE A 13 10.25 -16.74 20.17
C PHE A 13 11.07 -17.69 21.05
N LEU A 14 10.47 -18.76 21.57
CA LEU A 14 11.16 -19.72 22.43
C LEU A 14 12.09 -20.65 21.65
N LYS A 15 11.72 -21.03 20.42
CA LYS A 15 12.55 -21.86 19.53
C LYS A 15 13.71 -21.10 18.89
N ASP A 16 13.71 -19.77 18.96
CA ASP A 16 14.82 -18.97 18.45
C ASP A 16 16.10 -19.20 19.29
N THR A 17 17.04 -19.94 18.72
CA THR A 17 18.37 -20.19 19.29
C THR A 17 19.38 -19.09 18.95
N GLY A 18 19.05 -18.20 18.02
CA GLY A 18 19.90 -17.09 17.59
C GLY A 18 19.81 -15.93 18.58
N VAL A 19 20.23 -16.17 19.83
CA VAL A 19 20.20 -15.19 20.92
C VAL A 19 21.56 -15.11 21.61
N LEU A 20 21.89 -13.92 22.11
CA LEU A 20 23.07 -13.67 22.92
C LEU A 20 22.75 -13.93 24.40
N GLY A 21 23.68 -14.55 25.14
CA GLY A 21 23.47 -14.81 26.56
C GLY A 21 23.49 -13.53 27.42
N SER A 22 24.48 -12.66 27.20
CA SER A 22 24.63 -11.39 27.91
C SER A 22 25.59 -10.48 27.16
N ARG A 23 25.46 -9.16 27.34
CA ARG A 23 26.43 -8.17 26.84
C ARG A 23 26.76 -7.10 27.89
N PRO A 24 27.99 -6.54 27.85
CA PRO A 24 28.34 -5.37 28.66
C PRO A 24 27.63 -4.11 28.14
N PRO A 25 27.54 -3.06 28.98
CA PRO A 25 27.07 -1.74 28.56
C PRO A 25 27.89 -1.19 27.37
N ASN A 26 27.22 -0.48 26.47
CA ASN A 26 27.76 0.12 25.24
C ASN A 26 28.26 -0.87 24.17
N ALA A 27 27.90 -2.15 24.27
CA ALA A 27 28.14 -3.11 23.21
C ALA A 27 27.27 -2.78 21.97
N ILE A 28 27.86 -2.89 20.78
CA ILE A 28 27.16 -2.67 19.51
C ILE A 28 26.30 -3.90 19.19
N ILE A 29 25.05 -3.66 18.82
CA ILE A 29 24.08 -4.67 18.37
C ILE A 29 23.89 -4.41 16.87
N SER A 30 24.28 -5.39 16.06
CA SER A 30 24.37 -5.23 14.61
C SER A 30 23.49 -6.19 13.82
N LYS A 31 23.00 -7.24 14.48
CA LYS A 31 22.18 -8.29 13.89
C LYS A 31 21.22 -8.89 14.93
N PRO A 32 20.18 -9.61 14.51
CA PRO A 32 19.20 -10.21 15.42
C PRO A 32 19.82 -11.14 16.48
N SER A 33 20.93 -11.82 16.15
CA SER A 33 21.62 -12.73 17.07
C SER A 33 22.36 -12.05 18.22
N ASP A 34 22.50 -10.72 18.19
CA ASP A 34 23.17 -9.95 19.24
C ASP A 34 22.19 -9.55 20.38
N LEU A 35 20.90 -9.80 20.18
CA LEU A 35 19.83 -9.58 21.17
C LEU A 35 19.74 -10.76 22.14
N THR A 36 19.44 -10.48 23.40
CA THR A 36 19.10 -11.53 24.37
C THR A 36 17.71 -12.10 24.11
N ARG A 37 17.40 -13.24 24.73
CA ARG A 37 16.06 -13.83 24.64
C ARG A 37 14.99 -12.88 25.19
N ASP A 38 15.25 -12.27 26.34
CA ASP A 38 14.30 -11.37 27.00
C ASP A 38 14.05 -10.11 26.16
N GLU A 39 15.09 -9.57 25.54
CA GLU A 39 14.97 -8.43 24.62
C GLU A 39 14.16 -8.75 23.37
N LYS A 40 14.31 -9.96 22.81
CA LYS A 40 13.44 -10.39 21.72
C LYS A 40 11.99 -10.50 22.18
N LEU A 41 11.73 -11.11 23.34
CA LEU A 41 10.38 -11.20 23.91
C LEU A 41 9.76 -9.81 24.14
N LEU A 42 10.57 -8.81 24.51
CA LEU A 42 10.14 -7.41 24.63
C LEU A 42 9.89 -6.69 23.29
N LEU A 43 10.18 -7.31 22.15
CA LEU A 43 9.78 -6.82 20.82
C LEU A 43 8.52 -7.49 20.31
N LYS A 44 7.93 -8.43 21.07
CA LYS A 44 6.72 -9.17 20.67
C LYS A 44 5.55 -8.26 20.34
N ASP A 45 5.34 -7.21 21.11
CA ASP A 45 4.28 -6.21 20.84
C ASP A 45 4.47 -5.54 19.48
N LEU A 46 5.71 -5.17 19.14
CA LEU A 46 6.02 -4.58 17.83
C LEU A 46 5.90 -5.59 16.69
N TYR A 47 6.23 -6.86 16.93
CA TYR A 47 6.03 -7.91 15.95
C TYR A 47 4.54 -8.17 15.69
N LEU A 48 3.69 -8.11 16.71
CA LEU A 48 2.24 -8.21 16.54
C LEU A 48 1.69 -7.07 15.69
N GLU A 49 2.08 -5.83 15.98
CA GLU A 49 1.70 -4.67 15.16
C GLU A 49 2.22 -4.80 13.72
N TYR A 50 3.35 -5.48 13.52
CA TYR A 50 3.92 -5.72 12.19
C TYR A 50 3.12 -6.75 11.40
N VAL A 51 2.67 -7.82 12.06
CA VAL A 51 1.83 -8.88 11.46
C VAL A 51 0.44 -8.33 11.12
N ASP A 52 -0.13 -7.51 12.01
CA ASP A 52 -1.48 -6.97 11.87
C ASP A 52 -1.53 -5.66 11.05
N MET A 53 -0.40 -5.25 10.47
CA MET A 53 -0.27 -3.95 9.82
C MET A 53 -1.22 -3.81 8.60
N PRO A 54 -2.06 -2.77 8.55
CA PRO A 54 -2.94 -2.53 7.42
C PRO A 54 -2.16 -2.38 6.11
N GLY A 55 -2.64 -3.04 5.05
CA GLY A 55 -2.08 -2.94 3.70
C GLY A 55 -1.10 -4.04 3.31
N GLN A 56 -0.64 -4.86 4.26
CA GLN A 56 -0.07 -6.17 3.94
C GLN A 56 -1.18 -7.08 3.36
N ASP A 57 -0.85 -7.79 2.28
CA ASP A 57 -1.78 -8.74 1.68
C ASP A 57 -2.10 -9.85 2.68
N SER A 58 -3.39 -10.20 2.74
CA SER A 58 -4.05 -10.79 3.90
C SER A 58 -3.48 -12.15 4.36
N HIS A 59 -3.47 -12.32 5.69
CA HIS A 59 -3.27 -13.58 6.43
C HIS A 59 -1.87 -14.19 6.35
N VAL A 60 -0.86 -13.45 6.76
CA VAL A 60 0.39 -14.08 7.17
C VAL A 60 0.18 -14.64 8.58
N SER A 61 -0.19 -15.92 8.67
CA SER A 61 -0.05 -16.71 9.90
C SER A 61 1.34 -16.48 10.50
N PHE A 62 1.50 -16.58 11.82
CA PHE A 62 2.79 -16.47 12.50
C PHE A 62 3.82 -17.43 11.89
N SER A 63 4.55 -16.95 10.89
CA SER A 63 5.47 -17.76 10.09
C SER A 63 6.91 -17.43 10.50
N PRO A 64 7.80 -18.43 10.52
CA PRO A 64 9.22 -18.21 10.70
C PRO A 64 9.82 -17.23 9.68
N GLU A 65 9.24 -17.16 8.48
CA GLU A 65 9.63 -16.25 7.40
C GLU A 65 9.33 -14.80 7.78
N LEU A 66 8.10 -14.50 8.21
CA LEU A 66 7.71 -13.15 8.63
C LEU A 66 8.47 -12.71 9.89
N TYR A 67 8.73 -13.64 10.82
CA TYR A 67 9.59 -13.39 11.98
C TYR A 67 10.99 -12.95 11.54
N LYS A 68 11.61 -13.66 10.59
CA LYS A 68 12.92 -13.30 10.04
C LYS A 68 12.87 -11.99 9.27
N GLU A 69 11.81 -11.72 8.53
CA GLU A 69 11.60 -10.46 7.81
C GLU A 69 11.56 -9.28 8.77
N PHE A 70 10.74 -9.35 9.82
CA PHE A 70 10.62 -8.32 10.85
C PHE A 70 11.99 -7.97 11.46
N PHE A 71 12.73 -8.98 11.92
CA PHE A 71 14.07 -8.75 12.46
C PHE A 71 15.06 -8.29 11.38
N GLY A 72 14.90 -8.77 10.14
CA GLY A 72 15.68 -8.31 8.99
C GLY A 72 15.53 -6.82 8.74
N GLU A 73 14.30 -6.31 8.69
CA GLU A 73 14.00 -4.89 8.50
C GLU A 73 14.51 -4.03 9.67
N ILE A 74 14.46 -4.53 10.91
CA ILE A 74 15.05 -3.83 12.07
C ILE A 74 16.54 -3.56 11.86
N PHE A 75 17.31 -4.52 11.36
CA PHE A 75 18.76 -4.37 11.21
C PHE A 75 19.20 -3.96 9.79
N LYS A 76 18.26 -3.81 8.86
CA LYS A 76 18.55 -3.39 7.48
C LYS A 76 19.20 -2.02 7.44
N TYR A 77 20.47 -2.01 7.04
CA TYR A 77 21.36 -0.84 6.99
C TYR A 77 21.46 -0.09 8.33
N TRP A 78 21.24 -0.77 9.46
CA TRP A 78 21.22 -0.14 10.78
C TRP A 78 21.94 -0.98 11.84
N VAL A 79 22.66 -0.29 12.74
CA VAL A 79 23.28 -0.86 13.94
C VAL A 79 23.02 0.06 15.13
N SER A 80 23.14 -0.44 16.36
CA SER A 80 22.78 0.31 17.57
C SER A 80 23.62 1.58 17.83
N SER A 81 24.80 1.70 17.23
CA SER A 81 25.64 2.90 17.32
C SER A 81 25.19 4.03 16.39
N HIS A 82 24.29 3.76 15.43
CA HIS A 82 23.68 4.80 14.61
C HIS A 82 22.77 5.70 15.45
N ARG A 83 22.46 6.89 14.92
CA ARG A 83 21.58 7.85 15.60
C ARG A 83 20.21 7.22 15.87
N VAL A 84 19.62 7.64 16.98
CA VAL A 84 18.28 7.25 17.42
C VAL A 84 17.29 7.59 16.31
N ASN A 85 16.49 6.61 15.87
CA ASN A 85 15.51 6.86 14.81
C ASN A 85 14.36 7.70 15.35
N ASN A 86 14.11 8.81 14.65
CA ASN A 86 12.98 9.68 14.90
C ASN A 86 11.68 8.98 14.51
N ARG A 87 10.56 9.49 15.04
CA ARG A 87 9.24 9.07 14.56
C ARG A 87 9.09 9.53 13.10
N PRO A 88 8.75 8.64 12.16
CA PRO A 88 8.48 9.04 10.79
C PRO A 88 7.34 10.05 10.74
N ILE A 89 7.37 10.87 9.70
CA ILE A 89 6.32 11.84 9.37
C ILE A 89 5.57 11.23 8.19
N LEU A 90 4.25 11.19 8.28
CA LEU A 90 3.42 10.75 7.17
C LEU A 90 3.59 11.76 6.04
N GLN A 91 4.06 11.31 4.88
CA GLN A 91 4.17 12.18 3.71
C GLN A 91 2.78 12.64 3.28
N ASP A 92 2.68 13.86 2.76
CA ASP A 92 1.44 14.33 2.16
C ASP A 92 1.12 13.53 0.89
N GLN A 93 -0.15 13.52 0.49
CA GLN A 93 -0.55 12.92 -0.77
C GLN A 93 0.08 13.71 -1.93
N THR A 94 0.58 12.98 -2.93
CA THR A 94 1.18 13.61 -4.11
C THR A 94 0.15 13.75 -5.22
N PRO A 95 0.30 14.71 -6.15
CA PRO A 95 -0.64 14.88 -7.25
C PRO A 95 -0.82 13.60 -8.08
N GLU A 96 0.24 12.81 -8.26
CA GLU A 96 0.23 11.56 -9.02
C GLU A 96 -0.69 10.48 -8.41
N GLN A 97 -1.05 10.60 -7.12
CA GLN A 97 -1.97 9.68 -6.47
C GLN A 97 -3.41 9.94 -6.87
N THR A 98 -3.75 11.21 -7.08
CA THR A 98 -5.10 11.68 -7.40
C THR A 98 -5.31 11.91 -8.90
N TYR A 99 -4.25 11.94 -9.68
CA TYR A 99 -4.28 12.35 -11.09
C TYR A 99 -3.94 11.19 -12.03
N ILE A 100 -4.75 11.00 -13.07
CA ILE A 100 -4.44 10.09 -14.18
C ILE A 100 -4.55 10.80 -15.53
N VAL A 101 -3.65 10.45 -16.45
CA VAL A 101 -3.70 10.89 -17.85
C VAL A 101 -4.31 9.79 -18.70
N ILE A 102 -5.31 10.17 -19.50
CA ILE A 102 -6.04 9.31 -20.43
C ILE A 102 -5.70 9.77 -21.84
N ASP A 103 -4.87 8.98 -22.51
CA ASP A 103 -4.39 9.27 -23.86
C ASP A 103 -4.70 8.10 -24.83
N ALA A 104 -4.22 8.22 -26.07
CA ALA A 104 -4.46 7.20 -27.09
C ALA A 104 -3.94 5.80 -26.72
N SER A 105 -2.95 5.66 -25.82
CA SER A 105 -2.41 4.37 -25.40
C SER A 105 -3.43 3.51 -24.65
N TRP A 106 -4.45 4.15 -24.06
CA TRP A 106 -5.55 3.47 -23.38
C TRP A 106 -6.47 2.72 -24.35
N ALA A 107 -6.46 3.06 -25.65
CA ALA A 107 -7.27 2.38 -26.66
C ALA A 107 -6.71 1.00 -27.07
N GLU A 108 -5.44 0.73 -26.76
CA GLU A 108 -4.73 -0.49 -27.16
C GLU A 108 -4.87 -1.64 -26.16
N SER A 109 -5.32 -1.37 -24.93
CA SER A 109 -5.61 -2.39 -23.91
C SER A 109 -7.00 -3.00 -24.10
N LYS A 110 -7.24 -3.63 -25.26
CA LYS A 110 -8.38 -4.55 -25.39
C LYS A 110 -8.10 -5.82 -24.58
N PRO A 111 -9.10 -6.38 -23.86
CA PRO A 111 -9.00 -7.76 -23.41
C PRO A 111 -8.84 -8.65 -24.64
N GLN A 112 -7.88 -9.58 -24.60
CA GLN A 112 -7.72 -10.64 -25.59
C GLN A 112 -9.01 -11.45 -25.65
N ALA A 113 -9.90 -11.07 -26.57
CA ALA A 113 -10.93 -11.96 -27.05
C ALA A 113 -10.24 -12.96 -27.99
N THR A 114 -10.31 -14.22 -27.58
CA THR A 114 -9.87 -15.40 -28.30
C THR A 114 -10.25 -15.37 -29.78
N THR A 115 -9.29 -15.78 -30.60
CA THR A 115 -9.42 -16.18 -32.00
C THR A 115 -10.66 -17.04 -32.24
N ASP A 116 -11.42 -16.74 -33.31
CA ASP A 116 -11.75 -17.69 -34.39
C ASP A 116 -12.86 -17.14 -35.31
N SER A 117 -12.47 -16.69 -36.52
CA SER A 117 -13.09 -17.14 -37.77
C SER A 117 -12.60 -16.34 -39.00
N PRO A 118 -12.20 -17.03 -40.08
CA PRO A 118 -11.84 -16.41 -41.35
C PRO A 118 -13.04 -16.33 -42.29
N CYS A 119 -13.28 -15.17 -42.92
CA CYS A 119 -14.07 -15.11 -44.15
C CYS A 119 -13.59 -14.00 -45.09
N ASP A 120 -13.44 -14.43 -46.35
CA ASP A 120 -12.89 -13.76 -47.52
C ASP A 120 -13.81 -12.70 -48.17
N ARG A 121 -13.16 -11.71 -48.83
CA ARG A 121 -13.59 -10.87 -49.99
C ARG A 121 -14.70 -9.82 -49.73
N ALA A 122 -14.71 -8.60 -50.28
CA ALA A 122 -14.10 -7.97 -51.46
C ALA A 122 -14.01 -6.42 -51.27
N PRO A 123 -13.26 -5.67 -52.11
CA PRO A 123 -13.04 -4.23 -51.92
C PRO A 123 -14.08 -3.35 -52.65
N MET A 124 -14.56 -2.27 -52.03
CA MET A 124 -15.18 -1.05 -52.63
C MET A 124 -15.65 -0.08 -51.51
N PRO A 125 -15.98 1.19 -51.79
CA PRO A 125 -15.13 2.27 -52.26
C PRO A 125 -15.01 3.40 -51.20
N ARG A 126 -13.98 4.24 -51.36
CA ARG A 126 -13.74 5.45 -50.56
C ARG A 126 -14.96 6.38 -50.51
N THR A 127 -15.53 6.56 -49.33
CA THR A 127 -16.37 7.72 -48.99
C THR A 127 -15.61 8.71 -48.12
N LYS A 128 -15.77 9.98 -48.49
CA LYS A 128 -15.00 11.15 -48.08
C LYS A 128 -15.30 11.59 -46.64
N VAL A 129 -14.37 12.41 -46.17
CA VAL A 129 -14.44 13.33 -45.02
C VAL A 129 -14.13 12.69 -43.67
N SER A 130 -12.89 12.23 -43.50
CA SER A 130 -12.26 12.34 -42.19
C SER A 130 -12.05 13.84 -41.92
N ARG A 131 -13.05 14.50 -41.29
CA ARG A 131 -12.72 15.64 -40.44
C ARG A 131 -11.59 15.12 -39.54
N LYS A 132 -10.37 15.63 -39.72
CA LYS A 132 -9.32 15.47 -38.71
C LYS A 132 -9.96 16.04 -37.45
N ARG A 133 -10.52 15.16 -36.60
CA ARG A 133 -10.88 15.53 -35.24
C ARG A 133 -9.58 16.10 -34.69
N ARG A 134 -9.60 17.35 -34.25
CA ARG A 134 -8.66 17.76 -33.21
C ARG A 134 -9.08 16.92 -32.00
N ILE A 135 -8.49 15.73 -31.92
CA ILE A 135 -8.57 14.87 -30.75
C ILE A 135 -7.57 15.55 -29.80
N CYS A 136 -8.00 15.97 -28.61
CA CYS A 136 -7.07 16.32 -27.52
C CYS A 136 -6.03 15.21 -27.50
N GLU A 137 -4.76 15.57 -27.47
CA GLU A 137 -3.72 14.54 -27.42
C GLU A 137 -3.81 13.74 -26.10
N SER A 138 -4.39 14.35 -25.05
CA SER A 138 -4.70 13.72 -23.77
C SER A 138 -5.85 14.41 -23.02
N ILE A 139 -6.54 13.68 -22.16
CA ILE A 139 -7.47 14.20 -21.13
C ILE A 139 -6.95 13.75 -19.78
N SER A 140 -7.01 14.60 -18.77
CA SER A 140 -6.75 14.19 -17.39
C SER A 140 -8.03 14.02 -16.58
N LEU A 141 -7.95 13.10 -15.62
CA LEU A 141 -8.95 12.93 -14.56
C LEU A 141 -8.25 13.06 -13.22
N THR A 142 -8.69 14.05 -12.45
CA THR A 142 -8.33 14.24 -11.05
C THR A 142 -9.45 13.70 -10.16
N MET A 143 -9.10 12.79 -9.27
CA MET A 143 -9.95 12.25 -8.21
C MET A 143 -9.50 12.83 -6.87
N GLU A 144 -10.35 13.68 -6.29
CA GLU A 144 -10.21 14.06 -4.89
C GLU A 144 -11.09 13.14 -4.04
N PHE A 145 -10.47 12.45 -3.10
CA PHE A 145 -11.17 11.55 -2.18
C PHE A 145 -10.99 12.03 -0.73
N ASN A 146 -12.11 12.28 -0.06
CA ASN A 146 -12.12 12.59 1.35
C ASN A 146 -12.57 11.36 2.14
N ALA A 147 -11.61 10.68 2.78
CA ALA A 147 -11.87 9.47 3.54
C ALA A 147 -12.79 9.70 4.76
N ALA A 148 -12.78 10.88 5.36
CA ALA A 148 -13.58 11.19 6.54
C ALA A 148 -15.06 11.47 6.20
N GLU A 149 -15.29 12.12 5.06
CA GLU A 149 -16.64 12.43 4.57
C GLU A 149 -17.19 11.34 3.64
N GLU A 150 -16.35 10.39 3.23
CA GLU A 150 -16.67 9.34 2.25
C GLU A 150 -17.14 9.89 0.90
N THR A 151 -16.57 11.04 0.49
CA THR A 151 -16.96 11.78 -0.71
C THR A 151 -15.89 11.71 -1.80
N PHE A 152 -16.38 11.74 -3.05
CA PHE A 152 -15.54 11.76 -4.25
C PHE A 152 -15.87 12.99 -5.09
N THR A 153 -14.83 13.74 -5.46
CA THR A 153 -14.93 14.81 -6.45
C THR A 153 -14.12 14.41 -7.68
N TRP A 154 -14.73 14.57 -8.86
CA TRP A 154 -14.15 14.18 -10.14
C TRP A 154 -13.99 15.42 -11.02
N THR A 155 -12.76 15.79 -11.33
CA THR A 155 -12.45 16.92 -12.21
C THR A 155 -11.82 16.38 -13.49
N TRP A 156 -12.38 16.78 -14.63
CA TRP A 156 -11.90 16.41 -15.95
C TRP A 156 -11.28 17.64 -16.59
N GLU A 157 -10.06 17.51 -17.09
CA GLU A 157 -9.30 18.61 -17.70
C GLU A 157 -8.83 18.19 -19.09
N ASP A 158 -8.80 19.14 -20.01
CA ASP A 158 -8.21 18.92 -21.33
C ASP A 158 -6.69 19.19 -21.33
N ASP A 159 -6.08 19.16 -22.50
CA ASP A 159 -4.64 19.39 -22.70
C ASP A 159 -4.19 20.83 -22.38
N ASP A 160 -5.13 21.76 -22.22
CA ASP A 160 -4.89 23.14 -21.81
C ASP A 160 -5.20 23.36 -20.29
N ASP A 161 -5.36 22.28 -19.51
CA ASP A 161 -5.76 22.28 -18.09
C ASP A 161 -7.13 22.96 -17.84
N GLU A 162 -7.99 23.06 -18.86
CA GLU A 162 -9.32 23.69 -18.72
C GLU A 162 -10.37 22.66 -18.29
N ILE A 163 -11.19 23.03 -17.30
CA ILE A 163 -12.21 22.14 -16.74
C ILE A 163 -13.27 21.80 -17.80
N MET A 164 -13.35 20.51 -18.13
CA MET A 164 -14.25 19.98 -19.12
C MET A 164 -15.66 19.75 -18.57
N LYS A 165 -16.67 20.20 -19.34
CA LYS A 165 -18.07 19.85 -19.08
C LYS A 165 -18.33 18.38 -19.41
N SER A 166 -19.02 17.67 -18.51
CA SER A 166 -19.38 16.24 -18.69
C SER A 166 -20.09 15.93 -20.02
N SER A 167 -20.85 16.89 -20.59
CA SER A 167 -21.54 16.71 -21.88
C SER A 167 -20.60 16.63 -23.08
N ARG A 168 -19.35 17.08 -22.94
CA ARG A 168 -18.33 17.03 -24.00
C ARG A 168 -17.43 15.80 -23.88
N LEU A 169 -17.25 15.26 -22.67
CA LEU A 169 -16.28 14.22 -22.33
C LEU A 169 -16.27 13.02 -23.31
N GLN A 170 -17.46 12.51 -23.68
CA GLN A 170 -17.57 11.32 -24.53
C GLN A 170 -16.96 11.50 -25.93
N ARG A 171 -16.80 12.75 -26.41
CA ARG A 171 -16.20 13.03 -27.72
C ARG A 171 -14.67 13.01 -27.69
N TRP A 172 -14.09 13.13 -26.51
CA TRP A 172 -12.66 13.28 -26.32
C TRP A 172 -12.01 12.00 -25.79
N LEU A 173 -12.76 11.16 -25.06
CA LEU A 173 -12.25 9.88 -24.58
C LEU A 173 -11.72 9.03 -25.75
N PRO A 174 -10.56 8.37 -25.58
CA PRO A 174 -10.03 7.44 -26.58
C PRO A 174 -11.03 6.35 -26.94
N GLN A 175 -10.92 5.83 -28.17
CA GLN A 175 -11.85 4.81 -28.65
C GLN A 175 -11.78 3.56 -27.75
N GLY A 176 -12.94 3.12 -27.23
CA GLY A 176 -13.04 1.95 -26.35
C GLY A 176 -12.85 2.27 -24.86
N VAL A 177 -12.44 3.49 -24.51
CA VAL A 177 -12.36 3.95 -23.12
C VAL A 177 -13.70 4.58 -22.73
N THR A 178 -14.32 4.05 -21.68
CA THR A 178 -15.54 4.63 -21.09
C THR A 178 -15.19 5.53 -19.91
N LYS A 179 -16.13 6.40 -19.52
CA LYS A 179 -16.03 7.16 -18.27
C LYS A 179 -15.83 6.24 -17.05
N ASN A 180 -16.50 5.10 -17.05
CA ASN A 180 -16.41 4.11 -15.98
C ASN A 180 -15.01 3.48 -15.90
N ASN A 181 -14.37 3.21 -17.04
CA ASN A 181 -13.00 2.70 -17.07
C ASN A 181 -12.02 3.71 -16.46
N ALA A 182 -12.15 4.99 -16.82
CA ALA A 182 -11.30 6.04 -16.29
C ALA A 182 -11.49 6.24 -14.78
N ILE A 183 -12.73 6.24 -14.29
CA ILE A 183 -13.03 6.30 -12.84
C ILE A 183 -12.41 5.10 -12.12
N LEU A 184 -12.58 3.89 -12.65
CA LEU A 184 -12.02 2.68 -12.08
C LEU A 184 -10.50 2.77 -11.95
N MET A 185 -9.81 3.20 -13.01
CA MET A 185 -8.36 3.34 -13.01
C MET A 185 -7.88 4.44 -12.05
N ALA A 186 -8.61 5.53 -11.90
CA ALA A 186 -8.29 6.57 -10.92
C ALA A 186 -8.39 6.04 -9.48
N ILE A 187 -9.43 5.23 -9.18
CA ILE A 187 -9.58 4.56 -7.89
C ILE A 187 -8.43 3.58 -7.64
N GLU A 188 -8.10 2.73 -8.62
CA GLU A 188 -7.01 1.76 -8.49
C GLU A 188 -5.64 2.44 -8.32
N ASN A 189 -5.41 3.54 -9.04
CA ASN A 189 -4.20 4.34 -8.90
C ASN A 189 -4.08 4.88 -7.48
N TYR A 190 -5.12 5.55 -6.99
CA TYR A 190 -5.16 6.06 -5.62
C TYR A 190 -4.93 4.97 -4.58
N ASP A 191 -5.65 3.84 -4.69
CA ASP A 191 -5.54 2.74 -3.73
C ASP A 191 -4.14 2.14 -3.68
N SER A 192 -3.48 2.01 -4.83
CA SER A 192 -2.09 1.54 -4.92
C SER A 192 -1.13 2.48 -4.18
N PHE A 193 -1.27 3.78 -4.42
CA PHE A 193 -0.46 4.80 -3.77
C PHE A 193 -0.73 4.92 -2.27
N GLU A 194 -1.99 4.93 -1.86
CA GLU A 194 -2.39 5.05 -0.45
C GLU A 194 -1.98 3.80 0.33
N ARG A 195 -2.14 2.60 -0.24
CA ARG A 195 -1.62 1.36 0.35
C ARG A 195 -0.12 1.46 0.60
N LYS A 196 0.66 1.86 -0.40
CA LYS A 196 2.12 2.00 -0.26
C LYS A 196 2.47 3.04 0.80
N ARG A 197 1.81 4.20 0.78
CA ARG A 197 2.03 5.32 1.70
C ARG A 197 1.77 4.92 3.16
N ILE A 198 0.62 4.33 3.45
CA ILE A 198 0.22 3.92 4.81
C ILE A 198 1.06 2.74 5.29
N THR A 199 1.26 1.71 4.46
CA THR A 199 2.05 0.52 4.83
C THR A 199 3.51 0.90 5.11
N SER A 200 4.13 1.74 4.27
CA SER A 200 5.49 2.22 4.49
C SER A 200 5.61 3.02 5.79
N TYR A 201 4.66 3.93 6.05
CA TYR A 201 4.65 4.73 7.27
C TYR A 201 4.52 3.86 8.53
N ASN A 202 3.56 2.94 8.55
CA ASN A 202 3.31 2.04 9.68
C ASN A 202 4.52 1.13 9.93
N CYS A 203 5.11 0.58 8.87
CA CYS A 203 6.32 -0.24 8.96
C CYS A 203 7.47 0.57 9.58
N GLU A 204 7.74 1.78 9.08
CA GLU A 204 8.77 2.65 9.64
C GLU A 204 8.52 3.01 11.11
N GLN A 205 7.27 3.21 11.53
CA GLN A 205 6.92 3.47 12.93
C GLN A 205 7.35 2.32 13.84
N ILE A 206 6.98 1.10 13.45
CA ILE A 206 7.27 -0.14 14.19
C ILE A 206 8.78 -0.36 14.25
N ILE A 207 9.45 -0.30 13.09
CA ILE A 207 10.89 -0.53 12.98
C ILE A 207 11.68 0.53 13.78
N ASN A 208 11.28 1.80 13.71
CA ASN A 208 11.95 2.85 14.47
C ASN A 208 11.72 2.69 15.97
N ALA A 209 10.53 2.25 16.42
CA ALA A 209 10.28 1.92 17.82
C ALA A 209 11.19 0.79 18.31
N ALA A 210 11.34 -0.28 17.53
CA ALA A 210 12.24 -1.39 17.85
C ALA A 210 13.69 -0.91 17.98
N ARG A 211 14.16 -0.14 16.99
CA ARG A 211 15.52 0.41 16.99
C ARG A 211 15.80 1.34 18.17
N ARG A 212 14.81 2.13 18.64
CA ARG A 212 14.96 2.96 19.85
C ARG A 212 15.13 2.11 21.12
N ARG A 213 14.34 1.04 21.26
CA ARG A 213 14.48 0.08 22.37
C ARG A 213 15.87 -0.57 22.35
N ILE A 214 16.27 -1.09 21.19
CA ILE A 214 17.58 -1.73 20.99
C ILE A 214 18.73 -0.77 21.28
N HIS A 215 18.63 0.49 20.86
CA HIS A 215 19.65 1.51 21.16
C HIS A 215 19.82 1.72 22.68
N LYS A 216 18.71 1.74 23.44
CA LYS A 216 18.76 1.87 24.91
C LYS A 216 19.37 0.62 25.55
N TRP A 217 18.98 -0.57 25.12
CA TRP A 217 19.55 -1.82 25.64
C TRP A 217 21.03 -1.99 25.30
N ALA A 218 21.48 -1.53 24.13
CA ALA A 218 22.90 -1.48 23.77
C ALA A 218 23.70 -0.62 24.75
N ARG A 219 23.19 0.56 25.13
CA ARG A 219 23.84 1.46 26.09
C ARG A 219 23.86 0.90 27.51
N ALA A 220 22.76 0.27 27.93
CA ALA A 220 22.59 -0.20 29.29
C ALA A 220 23.28 -1.56 29.57
N GLY A 221 23.41 -2.42 28.56
CA GLY A 221 23.87 -3.80 28.72
C GLY A 221 22.79 -4.73 29.29
N SER A 222 23.02 -6.03 29.26
CA SER A 222 22.01 -7.04 29.67
C SER A 222 21.75 -7.12 31.17
N SER A 223 22.57 -6.48 31.99
CA SER A 223 22.39 -6.41 33.44
C SER A 223 21.41 -5.32 33.88
N HIS A 224 21.03 -4.40 32.98
CA HIS A 224 20.01 -3.41 33.25
C HIS A 224 18.65 -4.03 32.93
N GLY A 225 17.74 -3.99 33.90
CA GLY A 225 16.44 -4.65 33.78
C GLY A 225 15.73 -4.32 32.46
N ASP A 226 15.09 -5.34 31.90
CA ASP A 226 14.39 -5.37 30.63
C ASP A 226 13.13 -4.47 30.65
N ALA A 227 13.33 -3.16 30.75
CA ALA A 227 12.28 -2.16 30.80
C ALA A 227 12.14 -1.46 29.44
N ILE A 228 10.91 -1.44 28.92
CA ILE A 228 10.54 -0.63 27.75
C ILE A 228 10.12 0.75 28.24
N ASP A 229 10.84 1.78 27.80
CA ASP A 229 10.48 3.17 28.02
C ASP A 229 9.10 3.48 27.43
N SER A 230 8.25 4.19 28.19
CA SER A 230 6.91 4.58 27.72
C SER A 230 6.92 5.35 26.42
N SER A 231 7.98 6.12 26.14
CA SER A 231 8.15 6.87 24.88
C SER A 231 8.42 5.98 23.66
N ASP A 232 8.81 4.72 23.86
CA ASP A 232 9.10 3.74 22.81
C ASP A 232 7.97 2.71 22.63
N LYS A 233 6.89 2.84 23.39
CA LYS A 233 5.66 2.10 23.14
C LYS A 233 4.90 2.75 21.98
N LEU A 234 4.28 1.90 21.16
CA LEU A 234 3.30 2.37 20.20
C LEU A 234 1.99 2.59 20.97
N GLY A 235 1.49 3.82 20.94
CA GLY A 235 0.22 4.18 21.55
C GLY A 235 -0.95 4.01 20.56
N PRO A 236 -2.20 4.12 21.05
CA PRO A 236 -3.37 4.16 20.18
C PRO A 236 -3.21 5.22 19.08
N GLY A 237 -3.49 4.85 17.84
CA GLY A 237 -3.39 5.75 16.67
C GLY A 237 -1.98 5.98 16.14
N CYS A 238 -0.93 5.33 16.67
CA CYS A 238 0.40 5.36 16.07
C CYS A 238 0.46 4.57 14.75
N ILE A 239 -0.28 3.47 14.68
CA ILE A 239 -0.51 2.70 13.45
C ILE A 239 -1.78 3.24 12.80
N LEU A 240 -1.66 3.70 11.57
CA LEU A 240 -2.76 4.29 10.81
C LEU A 240 -3.58 3.19 10.14
N SER A 241 -4.89 3.35 10.15
CA SER A 241 -5.80 2.53 9.36
C SER A 241 -5.64 2.83 7.87
N LEU A 242 -5.72 1.79 7.04
CA LEU A 242 -5.80 1.94 5.59
C LEU A 242 -7.28 2.08 5.19
N VAL A 243 -7.63 3.19 4.53
CA VAL A 243 -8.96 3.42 3.95
C VAL A 243 -8.82 3.54 2.45
N LEU A 244 -9.35 2.55 1.72
CA LEU A 244 -9.27 2.53 0.26
C LEU A 244 -10.49 3.22 -0.36
N ALA A 245 -10.24 3.98 -1.41
CA ALA A 245 -11.27 4.59 -2.24
C ALA A 245 -12.21 3.51 -2.79
N SER A 246 -11.69 2.37 -3.23
CA SER A 246 -12.55 1.28 -3.74
C SER A 246 -13.48 0.70 -2.67
N ASP A 247 -13.06 0.57 -1.41
CA ASP A 247 -13.91 0.07 -0.33
C ASP A 247 -15.09 1.01 -0.06
N VAL A 248 -14.79 2.31 0.02
CA VAL A 248 -15.82 3.33 0.22
C VAL A 248 -16.75 3.39 -0.98
N TYR A 249 -16.20 3.35 -2.20
CA TYR A 249 -16.98 3.38 -3.44
C TYR A 249 -17.96 2.20 -3.53
N LEU A 250 -17.53 0.98 -3.16
CA LEU A 250 -18.38 -0.20 -3.12
C LEU A 250 -19.53 -0.09 -2.11
N ARG A 251 -19.33 0.64 -1.02
CA ARG A 251 -20.34 0.85 0.03
C ARG A 251 -21.34 1.94 -0.33
N THR A 252 -20.89 3.03 -0.97
CA THR A 252 -21.70 4.24 -1.17
C THR A 252 -22.35 4.34 -2.55
N ALA A 253 -21.79 3.72 -3.59
CA ALA A 253 -22.27 3.92 -4.95
C ALA A 253 -23.50 3.05 -5.29
N ARG A 254 -24.70 3.57 -5.03
CA ARG A 254 -25.99 2.94 -5.43
C ARG A 254 -26.21 2.92 -6.95
N ASP A 255 -25.61 3.87 -7.69
CA ASP A 255 -25.87 4.08 -9.12
C ASP A 255 -24.71 3.64 -10.04
N ALA A 256 -23.60 3.13 -9.49
CA ALA A 256 -22.42 2.70 -10.26
C ALA A 256 -22.18 1.18 -10.18
N ALA A 257 -23.26 0.41 -10.34
CA ALA A 257 -23.24 -1.06 -10.22
C ALA A 257 -22.20 -1.73 -11.15
N GLU A 258 -21.97 -1.17 -12.33
CA GLU A 258 -20.96 -1.67 -13.27
C GLU A 258 -19.53 -1.49 -12.75
N ILE A 259 -19.19 -0.31 -12.22
CA ILE A 259 -17.86 -0.04 -11.65
C ILE A 259 -17.65 -0.92 -10.41
N ALA A 260 -18.66 -1.01 -9.55
CA ALA A 260 -18.61 -1.86 -8.36
C ALA A 260 -18.43 -3.35 -8.70
N ALA A 261 -19.09 -3.84 -9.75
CA ALA A 261 -18.92 -5.22 -10.22
C ALA A 261 -17.50 -5.47 -10.75
N GLU A 262 -16.94 -4.52 -11.51
CA GLU A 262 -15.58 -4.67 -12.06
C GLU A 262 -14.50 -4.59 -10.96
N ILE A 263 -14.66 -3.70 -9.95
CA ILE A 263 -13.77 -3.67 -8.77
C ILE A 263 -13.77 -5.04 -8.08
N LYS A 264 -14.95 -5.61 -7.82
CA LYS A 264 -15.07 -6.93 -7.17
C LYS A 264 -14.39 -8.02 -7.99
N LYS A 265 -14.62 -8.02 -9.31
CA LYS A 265 -14.03 -8.99 -10.24
C LYS A 265 -12.51 -8.91 -10.23
N ARG A 266 -11.92 -7.71 -10.36
CA ARG A 266 -10.46 -7.54 -10.38
C ARG A 266 -9.81 -7.93 -9.06
N ARG A 267 -10.42 -7.60 -7.93
CA ARG A 267 -9.96 -8.07 -6.60
C ARG A 267 -9.94 -9.60 -6.52
N SER A 268 -10.96 -10.28 -7.02
CA SER A 268 -10.99 -11.75 -7.03
C SER A 268 -9.92 -12.39 -7.91
N MET A 269 -9.43 -11.68 -8.94
CA MET A 269 -8.35 -12.16 -9.79
C MET A 269 -6.95 -11.96 -9.18
N VAL A 270 -6.78 -10.98 -8.28
CA VAL A 270 -5.52 -10.76 -7.56
C VAL A 270 -5.40 -11.69 -6.35
N ALA A 271 -6.53 -12.14 -5.79
CA ALA A 271 -6.58 -13.05 -4.65
C ALA A 271 -6.52 -14.55 -5.01
N ALA A 272 -6.48 -14.91 -6.30
CA ALA A 272 -6.47 -16.29 -6.81
C ALA A 272 -5.11 -16.64 -7.43
#